data_AF-A0A6P1NYE6-F1
#
_entry.id   AF-A0A6P1NYE6-F1
#
_cell.length_a   1.000
_cell.length_b   1.000
_cell.length_c   1.000
_cell.angle_alpha   90.00
_cell.angle_beta   90.00
_cell.angle_gamma   90.00
#
_symmetry.space_group_name_H-M   'P 1'
#
loop_
_entity.id
_entity.type
_entity.pdbx_description
1 polymer ?
#
loop_
_entity_poly.entity_id
_entity_poly.type
_entity_poly.pdbx_seq_one_letter_code
_entity_poly.pdbx_strand_id
1 'polypeptide(L)'
;MDINDIAAKAAAKIDAARDVRVNAVKTAAASSVELLEAAQLLAVAEQKYAKDYQSALRADWTESDLRGFGLDAPAKRTGGRPRGGKATRQTKTADESHVPASTQTTGTDSQ
;
A
#
# COMPACT_ATOMS: atom_id res chain seq x y z
N MET A 1 38.70 -37.50 -10.68
CA MET A 1 37.89 -36.32 -10.32
C MET A 1 38.51 -35.76 -9.06
N ASP A 2 39.05 -34.55 -9.12
CA ASP A 2 39.75 -33.96 -7.98
C ASP A 2 38.78 -33.16 -7.09
N ILE A 3 39.28 -32.67 -5.95
CA ILE A 3 38.48 -31.91 -5.00
C ILE A 3 38.03 -30.54 -5.55
N ASN A 4 38.81 -29.95 -6.46
CA ASN A 4 38.49 -28.68 -7.10
C ASN A 4 37.35 -28.84 -8.11
N ASP A 5 37.33 -29.95 -8.86
CA ASP A 5 36.25 -30.33 -9.77
C ASP A 5 34.91 -30.49 -9.04
N ILE A 6 34.94 -31.10 -7.84
CA ILE A 6 33.75 -31.27 -7.00
C ILE A 6 33.26 -29.91 -6.49
N ALA A 7 34.17 -29.07 -5.99
CA ALA A 7 33.85 -27.73 -5.50
C ALA A 7 33.24 -26.85 -6.61
N ALA A 8 33.82 -26.88 -7.82
CA ALA A 8 33.31 -26.11 -8.96
C ALA A 8 31.89 -26.55 -9.36
N LYS A 9 31.62 -27.86 -9.38
CA LYS A 9 30.26 -28.37 -9.68
C LYS A 9 29.26 -28.03 -8.59
N ALA A 10 29.66 -28.06 -7.32
CA ALA A 10 28.80 -27.68 -6.20
C ALA A 10 28.44 -26.18 -6.28
N ALA A 11 29.42 -25.31 -6.54
CA ALA A 11 29.22 -23.87 -6.72
C ALA A 11 28.26 -23.59 -7.88
N ALA A 12 28.50 -24.17 -9.06
CA ALA A 12 27.64 -23.99 -10.22
C ALA A 12 26.18 -24.40 -9.96
N LYS A 13 25.97 -25.46 -9.18
CA LYS A 13 24.62 -25.90 -8.80
C LYS A 13 23.93 -24.91 -7.86
N ILE A 14 24.67 -24.33 -6.92
CA ILE A 14 24.16 -23.31 -6.00
C ILE A 14 23.79 -22.04 -6.78
N ASP A 15 24.66 -21.61 -7.68
CA ASP A 15 24.44 -20.42 -8.51
C ASP A 15 23.20 -20.60 -9.40
N ALA A 16 23.08 -21.75 -10.06
CA ALA A 16 21.89 -22.05 -10.86
C ALA A 16 20.59 -22.01 -10.02
N ALA A 17 20.61 -22.57 -8.79
CA ALA A 17 19.45 -22.52 -7.90
C ALA A 17 19.14 -21.08 -7.44
N ARG A 18 20.17 -20.26 -7.22
CA ARG A 18 20.02 -18.84 -6.89
C ARG A 18 19.42 -18.06 -8.05
N ASP A 19 19.89 -18.29 -9.27
CA ASP A 19 19.41 -17.61 -10.47
C ASP A 19 17.93 -17.89 -10.73
N VAL A 20 17.50 -19.14 -10.55
CA VAL A 20 16.07 -19.49 -10.65
C VAL A 20 15.22 -18.70 -9.66
N ARG A 21 15.67 -18.60 -8.39
CA ARG A 21 14.95 -17.84 -7.34
C ARG A 21 14.92 -16.35 -7.65
N VAL A 22 16.06 -15.78 -8.07
CA VAL A 22 16.16 -14.36 -8.44
C VAL A 22 15.27 -14.05 -9.64
N ASN A 23 15.26 -14.90 -10.66
CA ASN A 23 14.41 -14.73 -11.83
C ASN A 23 12.92 -14.81 -11.47
N ALA A 24 12.52 -15.75 -10.61
CA ALA A 24 11.14 -15.83 -10.12
C ALA A 24 10.70 -14.52 -9.42
N VAL A 25 11.57 -13.94 -8.58
CA VAL A 25 11.29 -12.65 -7.92
C VAL A 25 11.20 -11.51 -8.93
N LYS A 26 12.10 -11.46 -9.93
CA LYS A 26 12.04 -10.45 -10.99
C LYS A 26 10.74 -10.53 -11.78
N THR A 27 10.32 -11.73 -12.15
CA THR A 27 9.05 -11.95 -12.86
C THR A 27 7.86 -11.53 -12.00
N ALA A 28 7.84 -11.90 -10.71
CA ALA A 28 6.79 -11.48 -9.80
C ALA A 28 6.75 -9.95 -9.64
N ALA A 29 7.91 -9.30 -9.53
CA ALA A 29 8.00 -7.84 -9.44
C ALA A 29 7.53 -7.15 -10.73
N ALA A 30 7.84 -7.69 -11.91
CA ALA A 30 7.30 -7.17 -13.17
C ALA A 30 5.77 -7.27 -13.19
N SER A 31 5.22 -8.44 -12.85
CA SER A 31 3.76 -8.64 -12.81
C SER A 31 3.07 -7.79 -11.74
N SER A 32 3.76 -7.42 -10.65
CA SER A 32 3.17 -6.54 -9.63
C SER A 32 3.07 -5.10 -10.11
N VAL A 33 4.01 -4.62 -10.93
CA VAL A 33 3.91 -3.31 -11.58
C VAL A 33 2.74 -3.28 -12.55
N GLU A 34 2.62 -4.30 -13.41
CA GLU A 34 1.48 -4.43 -14.35
C GLU A 34 0.13 -4.46 -13.61
N LEU A 35 0.05 -5.18 -12.48
CA LEU A 35 -1.14 -5.22 -11.64
C LEU A 35 -1.50 -3.82 -11.09
N LEU A 36 -0.50 -3.07 -10.62
CA LEU A 36 -0.71 -1.72 -10.09
C LEU A 36 -1.17 -0.73 -11.17
N GLU A 37 -0.61 -0.81 -12.37
CA GLU A 37 -1.02 -0.01 -13.51
C GLU A 37 -2.45 -0.34 -13.94
N ALA A 38 -2.77 -1.63 -14.06
CA ALA A 38 -4.13 -2.08 -14.36
C ALA A 38 -5.13 -1.63 -13.29
N ALA A 39 -4.76 -1.67 -12.01
CA ALA A 39 -5.60 -1.20 -10.92
C ALA A 39 -5.84 0.33 -11.00
N GLN A 40 -4.85 1.11 -11.42
CA GLN A 40 -5.02 2.56 -11.64
C GLN A 40 -5.95 2.84 -12.82
N LEU A 41 -5.76 2.14 -13.95
CA LEU A 41 -6.64 2.27 -15.12
C LEU A 41 -8.08 1.87 -14.77
N LEU A 42 -8.26 0.78 -14.03
CA LEU A 42 -9.57 0.36 -13.53
C LEU A 42 -10.19 1.43 -12.64
N ALA A 43 -9.43 2.00 -11.70
CA ALA A 43 -9.94 3.05 -10.81
C ALA A 43 -10.40 4.31 -11.56
N VAL A 44 -9.70 4.68 -12.64
CA VAL A 44 -10.10 5.81 -13.51
C VAL A 44 -11.38 5.44 -14.30
N ALA A 45 -11.43 4.24 -14.87
CA ALA A 45 -12.59 3.76 -15.61
C ALA A 45 -13.84 3.65 -14.71
N GLU A 46 -13.69 3.12 -13.49
CA GLU A 46 -14.75 3.05 -12.48
C GLU A 46 -15.31 4.44 -12.14
N GLN A 47 -14.43 5.43 -11.92
CA GLN A 47 -14.85 6.80 -11.63
C GLN A 47 -15.61 7.43 -12.80
N LYS A 48 -15.12 7.25 -14.02
CA LYS A 48 -15.79 7.73 -15.22
C LYS A 48 -17.16 7.08 -15.37
N TYR A 49 -17.22 5.75 -15.27
CA TYR A 49 -18.47 5.00 -15.36
C TYR A 49 -19.49 5.46 -14.33
N ALA A 50 -19.06 5.64 -13.07
CA ALA A 50 -19.94 6.09 -12.02
C ALA A 50 -20.46 7.54 -12.24
N LYS A 51 -19.68 8.41 -12.89
CA LYS A 51 -20.15 9.75 -13.29
C LYS A 51 -21.17 9.67 -14.43
N ASP A 52 -20.91 8.85 -15.43
CA ASP A 52 -21.78 8.71 -16.60
C ASP A 52 -23.10 8.04 -16.23
N TYR A 53 -23.07 6.99 -15.39
CA TYR A 53 -24.26 6.35 -14.84
C TYR A 53 -25.14 7.35 -14.07
N GLN A 54 -24.53 8.19 -13.22
CA GLN A 54 -25.28 9.25 -12.50
C GLN A 54 -25.82 10.33 -13.45
N SER A 55 -25.15 10.62 -14.57
CA SER A 55 -25.65 11.54 -15.58
C SER A 55 -26.89 10.96 -16.27
N ALA A 56 -26.92 9.65 -16.54
CA ALA A 56 -28.09 8.97 -17.06
C ALA A 56 -29.27 9.05 -16.09
N LEU A 57 -29.05 8.79 -14.80
CA LEU A 57 -30.10 8.94 -13.78
C LEU A 57 -30.66 10.37 -13.68
N ARG A 58 -29.81 11.39 -13.88
CA ARG A 58 -30.24 12.80 -13.93
C ARG A 58 -30.99 13.17 -15.21
N ALA A 59 -30.86 12.36 -16.25
CA ALA A 59 -31.59 12.50 -17.51
C ALA A 59 -32.86 11.63 -17.52
N ASP A 60 -33.46 11.43 -16.35
CA ASP A 60 -34.71 10.69 -16.11
C ASP A 60 -34.70 9.21 -16.50
N TRP A 61 -33.53 8.61 -16.72
CA TRP A 61 -33.42 7.15 -16.83
C TRP A 61 -33.50 6.49 -15.46
N THR A 62 -34.24 5.39 -15.34
CA THR A 62 -34.28 4.61 -14.09
C THR A 62 -33.16 3.58 -14.05
N GLU A 63 -32.81 3.11 -12.84
CA GLU A 63 -31.87 1.98 -12.69
C GLU A 63 -32.37 0.70 -13.40
N SER A 64 -33.68 0.52 -13.52
CA SER A 64 -34.27 -0.62 -14.24
C SER A 64 -34.04 -0.51 -15.75
N ASP A 65 -34.19 0.69 -16.31
CA ASP A 65 -33.93 0.91 -17.74
C ASP A 65 -32.46 0.65 -18.07
N LEU A 66 -31.54 1.18 -17.25
CA LEU A 66 -30.11 0.97 -17.41
C LEU A 66 -29.74 -0.51 -17.31
N ARG A 67 -30.32 -1.24 -16.35
CA ARG A 67 -30.16 -2.69 -16.24
C ARG A 67 -30.73 -3.44 -17.45
N GLY A 68 -31.82 -2.94 -18.04
CA GLY A 68 -32.37 -3.44 -19.30
C GLY A 68 -31.38 -3.35 -20.46
N PHE A 69 -30.46 -2.38 -20.43
CA PHE A 69 -29.35 -2.24 -21.38
C PHE A 69 -28.08 -3.01 -20.96
N GLY A 70 -28.12 -3.76 -19.86
CA GLY A 70 -26.95 -4.46 -19.31
C GLY A 70 -25.96 -3.55 -18.56
N LEU A 71 -26.37 -2.34 -18.20
CA LEU A 71 -25.57 -1.43 -17.39
C LEU A 71 -25.92 -1.61 -15.90
N ASP A 72 -25.04 -2.30 -15.18
CA ASP A 72 -25.20 -2.48 -13.74
C ASP A 72 -24.74 -1.26 -12.95
N ALA A 73 -25.35 -1.04 -11.78
CA ALA A 73 -24.96 0.05 -10.90
C ALA A 73 -23.46 -0.03 -10.54
N PRO A 74 -22.72 1.10 -10.57
CA PRO A 74 -21.31 1.11 -10.21
C PRO A 74 -21.13 0.64 -8.76
N ALA A 75 -20.17 -0.26 -8.53
CA ALA A 75 -19.90 -0.85 -7.21
C ALA A 75 -19.58 0.20 -6.13
N LYS A 76 -19.01 1.35 -6.53
CA LYS A 76 -18.77 2.50 -5.67
C LYS A 76 -19.69 3.64 -6.12
N ARG A 77 -20.64 4.01 -5.25
CA ARG A 77 -21.45 5.22 -5.45
C ARG A 77 -20.54 6.45 -5.46
N THR A 78 -20.55 7.18 -6.57
CA THR A 78 -19.97 8.52 -6.73
C THR A 78 -20.62 9.48 -5.73
N GLY A 79 -20.06 9.59 -4.51
CA GLY A 79 -20.57 10.52 -3.49
C GLY A 79 -20.56 10.04 -2.05
N GLY A 80 -20.07 8.84 -1.74
CA GLY A 80 -19.83 8.44 -0.35
C GLY A 80 -18.45 8.91 0.10
N ARG A 81 -18.34 10.05 0.79
CA ARG A 81 -17.11 10.48 1.49
C ARG A 81 -16.49 9.25 2.18
N PRO A 82 -15.20 8.93 1.98
CA PRO A 82 -14.58 7.84 2.72
C PRO A 82 -14.80 8.12 4.20
N ARG A 83 -15.41 7.15 4.91
CA ARG A 83 -15.57 7.23 6.36
C ARG A 83 -14.16 7.24 6.94
N GLY A 84 -13.63 8.44 7.15
CA GLY A 84 -12.31 8.66 7.71
C GLY A 84 -12.15 7.81 8.96
N GLY A 85 -11.10 6.99 8.98
CA GLY A 85 -10.67 6.31 10.20
C GLY A 85 -10.56 7.36 11.30
N LYS A 86 -11.15 7.07 12.47
CA LYS A 86 -11.01 7.88 13.68
C LYS A 86 -9.52 8.19 13.86
N ALA A 87 -9.14 9.45 13.63
CA ALA A 87 -7.88 9.96 14.13
C ALA A 87 -7.97 9.87 15.66
N THR A 88 -7.21 8.94 16.24
CA THR A 88 -7.02 8.84 17.68
C THR A 88 -6.44 10.16 18.15
N ARG A 89 -7.27 10.96 18.82
CA ARG A 89 -6.91 12.20 19.48
C ARG A 89 -5.92 11.85 20.59
N GLN A 90 -4.62 11.89 20.31
CA GLN A 90 -3.60 11.90 21.37
C GLN A 90 -3.72 13.25 22.08
N THR A 91 -4.36 13.22 23.24
CA THR A 91 -4.38 14.34 24.20
C THR A 91 -2.98 14.53 24.74
N LYS A 92 -2.39 15.66 24.38
CA LYS A 92 -1.27 16.32 25.04
C LYS A 92 -1.68 16.64 26.48
N THR A 93 -1.04 16.02 27.47
CA THR A 93 -1.00 16.48 28.85
C THR A 93 0.44 16.90 29.16
N ALA A 94 0.64 18.21 29.18
CA ALA A 94 1.75 18.86 29.85
C ALA A 94 1.17 19.71 30.98
N ASP A 95 1.98 19.91 32.02
CA ASP A 95 1.82 20.76 33.22
C ASP A 95 0.88 20.27 34.34
N GLU A 96 1.22 20.34 35.63
CA GLU A 96 2.38 20.94 36.32
C GLU A 96 2.41 20.49 37.81
N SER A 97 3.60 20.52 38.41
CA SER A 97 3.90 21.04 39.76
C SER A 97 3.52 20.28 41.06
N HIS A 98 4.54 19.71 41.72
CA HIS A 98 4.77 19.92 43.17
C HIS A 98 6.26 19.73 43.63
N VAL A 99 7.07 20.80 43.47
CA VAL A 99 8.01 21.50 44.41
C VAL A 99 9.07 20.75 45.30
N PRO A 100 10.07 21.44 45.92
CA PRO A 100 11.50 21.37 45.54
C PRO A 100 12.46 20.93 46.69
N ALA A 101 13.78 20.87 46.43
CA ALA A 101 14.86 21.47 47.26
C ALA A 101 16.22 20.70 47.19
N SER A 102 17.29 21.50 47.08
CA SER A 102 18.68 21.23 47.53
C SER A 102 19.49 20.17 46.75
N THR A 103 20.74 20.36 46.30
CA THR A 103 21.75 21.42 46.50
C THR A 103 22.85 21.19 45.44
N GLN A 104 23.62 22.25 45.16
CA GLN A 104 24.95 22.29 44.53
C GLN A 104 25.83 21.05 44.88
N THR A 105 26.71 20.56 44.01
CA THR A 105 28.10 21.06 43.92
C THR A 105 28.79 20.76 42.58
N THR A 106 29.67 21.68 42.22
CA THR A 106 30.59 21.77 41.08
C THR A 106 31.89 20.98 41.28
N GLY A 107 32.59 20.68 40.16
CA GLY A 107 34.03 20.33 40.10
C GLY A 107 34.26 19.13 39.18
N THR A 108 34.77 19.23 37.94
CA THR A 108 36.04 19.78 37.47
C THR A 108 37.28 19.03 38.01
N ASP A 109 37.84 18.19 37.12
CA ASP A 109 39.28 17.99 36.86
C ASP A 109 40.06 16.78 37.46
N SER A 110 40.83 16.19 36.54
CA SER A 110 42.11 15.47 36.62
C SER A 110 42.32 14.21 37.47
N GLN A 111 42.65 13.11 36.77
CA GLN A 111 43.94 12.41 36.88
C GLN A 111 44.37 11.85 35.53
#